data_AF-A0AAE0UFD7-F1
#
_entry.id   AF-A0AAE0UFD7-F1
#
_cell.length_a   1.000
_cell.length_b   1.000
_cell.length_c   1.000
_cell.angle_alpha   90.00
_cell.angle_beta   90.00
_cell.angle_gamma   90.00
#
_symmetry.space_group_name_H-M   'P 1'
#
loop_
_entity.id
_entity.type
_entity.pdbx_description
1 polymer ?
#
loop_
_entity_poly.entity_id
_entity_poly.type
_entity_poly.pdbx_seq_one_letter_code
_entity_poly.pdbx_strand_id
1 'polypeptide(L)'
;MSAQQDLQELLRLLTVGRKTPMLQAMAQIKSLQAVDIRSIRQIAEAPLDTIKSALNDEKTAKSLQNACKAAMKRTATGAGTKRGASSTANSPSKRLKQDDNPLMPSRLPGEELTPQELEASLELPLCQDEELISQTVLETNRAPLVLAFAVELLRYTRPEQPLSSRLSLGQAVVSANSRSKAVSIGLASKGPNPEDEGLIGSGQPRVKIMGREVPVLKRGGYEWREPSPSQTITAESSSTEPAQSSTSQPQQAPPKTKTHPFFQPPPSASDIHWSSSGAPLTSKDSRFLGHSTKITSPSQEKLLLSNLFKTHPNLESATHNAWAYRVRSPTISNRVIEKSFDDGESGAGEFMLKILREMDIDDSLVVMARWYGGTMLGPDRWRLMRSVVTSALNERSRRTATGDELQEGGEAVWGLDVEGMSKSGSGSSTGTAGKREGYGTGVVGMQIHKPEVARNYLLRSFHTASPSSGTEGSSSPPKTTTKTKKTQKQLEAEREQNLGLLLGALRLLFDSWKDHLTPAELDKRAWAWYTAVRPDVEAGPGGWGAKGRLGLGRILGLRR
;
A
#
# COMPACT_ATOMS: atom_id res chain seq x y z
N MET A 1 22.51 36.99 -33.97
CA MET A 1 22.43 35.59 -33.49
C MET A 1 22.51 35.47 -31.96
N SER A 2 23.29 36.29 -31.22
CA SER A 2 23.40 36.16 -29.76
C SER A 2 22.14 36.56 -28.96
N ALA A 3 21.45 37.64 -29.34
CA ALA A 3 20.34 38.19 -28.54
C ALA A 3 19.14 37.24 -28.34
N GLN A 4 18.85 36.37 -29.32
CA GLN A 4 17.76 35.39 -29.21
C GLN A 4 18.15 34.20 -28.34
N GLN A 5 19.44 33.85 -28.33
CA GLN A 5 19.99 32.80 -27.47
C GLN A 5 20.04 33.25 -26.01
N ASP A 6 20.48 34.49 -25.76
CA ASP A 6 20.46 35.10 -24.41
C ASP A 6 19.05 35.14 -23.81
N LEU A 7 18.06 35.47 -24.64
CA LEU A 7 16.64 35.45 -24.26
C LEU A 7 16.16 34.04 -23.88
N GLN A 8 16.51 33.03 -24.68
CA GLN A 8 16.13 31.63 -24.42
C GLN A 8 16.79 31.10 -23.14
N GLU A 9 18.05 31.44 -22.89
CA GLU A 9 18.76 31.05 -21.68
C GLU A 9 18.16 31.71 -20.43
N LEU A 10 17.82 32.99 -20.51
CA LEU A 10 17.18 33.72 -19.42
C LEU A 10 15.77 33.17 -19.13
N LEU A 11 14.98 32.90 -20.16
CA LEU A 11 13.67 32.24 -20.03
C LEU A 11 13.79 30.87 -19.38
N ARG A 12 14.76 30.06 -19.80
CA ARG A 12 15.00 28.73 -19.23
C ARG A 12 15.42 28.82 -17.77
N LEU A 13 16.24 29.80 -17.40
CA LEU A 13 16.67 30.02 -16.01
C LEU A 13 15.49 30.43 -15.11
N LEU A 14 14.61 31.30 -15.58
CA LEU A 14 13.42 31.73 -14.82
C LEU A 14 12.38 30.62 -14.68
N THR A 15 12.09 29.89 -15.76
CA THR A 15 11.03 28.88 -15.79
C THR A 15 11.45 27.55 -15.19
N VAL A 16 12.66 27.06 -15.52
CA VAL A 16 13.16 25.77 -15.02
C VAL A 16 13.93 25.93 -13.72
N GLY A 17 14.79 26.95 -13.64
CA GLY A 17 15.64 27.18 -12.46
C GLY A 17 14.88 27.79 -11.28
N ARG A 18 13.99 28.75 -11.52
CA ARG A 18 13.21 29.44 -10.47
C ARG A 18 11.75 28.99 -10.38
N LYS A 19 11.29 28.13 -11.29
CA LYS A 19 9.88 27.66 -11.36
C LYS A 19 8.87 28.81 -11.49
N THR A 20 9.28 29.93 -12.09
CA THR A 20 8.39 31.07 -12.35
C THR A 20 7.45 30.71 -13.52
N PRO A 21 6.12 30.92 -13.41
CA PRO A 21 5.20 30.73 -14.52
C PRO A 21 5.63 31.50 -15.77
N MET A 22 5.45 30.91 -16.95
CA MET A 22 5.94 31.45 -18.23
C MET A 22 5.54 32.91 -18.46
N LEU A 23 4.29 33.27 -18.15
CA LEU A 23 3.76 34.62 -18.33
C LEU A 23 4.47 35.65 -17.44
N GLN A 24 4.76 35.30 -16.20
CA GLN A 24 5.50 36.15 -15.26
C GLN A 24 6.98 36.23 -15.63
N ALA A 25 7.59 35.14 -16.12
CA ALA A 25 8.96 35.15 -16.62
C ALA A 25 9.13 36.08 -17.83
N MET A 26 8.21 36.05 -18.79
CA MET A 26 8.21 36.95 -19.96
C MET A 26 8.06 38.42 -19.55
N ALA A 27 7.19 38.72 -18.58
CA ALA A 27 7.02 40.08 -18.06
C ALA A 27 8.31 40.60 -17.39
N GLN A 28 8.95 39.80 -16.55
CA GLN A 28 10.22 40.17 -15.89
C GLN A 28 11.34 40.44 -16.91
N ILE A 29 11.42 39.62 -17.96
CA ILE A 29 12.42 39.80 -19.01
C ILE A 29 12.16 41.08 -19.79
N LYS A 30 10.90 41.39 -20.12
CA LYS A 30 10.53 42.63 -20.82
C LYS A 30 10.91 43.86 -20.00
N SER A 31 10.71 43.83 -18.68
CA SER A 31 11.12 44.92 -17.79
C SER A 31 12.63 45.09 -17.70
N LEU A 32 13.40 43.98 -17.73
CA LEU A 32 14.86 44.04 -17.72
C LEU A 32 15.43 44.52 -19.07
N GLN A 33 14.81 44.12 -20.18
CA GLN A 33 15.16 44.61 -21.52
C GLN A 33 14.91 46.11 -21.67
N ALA A 34 13.92 46.66 -20.96
CA ALA A 34 13.65 48.11 -20.96
C ALA A 34 14.77 48.93 -20.28
N VAL A 35 15.58 48.30 -19.43
CA VAL A 35 16.78 48.89 -18.78
C VAL A 35 18.07 48.44 -19.48
N ASP A 36 17.94 47.94 -20.72
CA ASP A 36 19.01 47.43 -21.58
C ASP A 36 19.81 46.24 -21.01
N ILE A 37 19.24 45.52 -20.06
CA ILE A 37 19.81 44.29 -19.49
C ILE A 37 19.18 43.09 -20.21
N ARG A 38 19.98 42.43 -21.06
CA ARG A 38 19.48 41.40 -21.99
C ARG A 38 20.07 40.01 -21.75
N SER A 39 21.18 39.89 -21.01
CA SER A 39 21.87 38.61 -20.78
C SER A 39 22.04 38.26 -19.30
N ILE A 40 22.21 36.95 -19.02
CA ILE A 40 22.49 36.43 -17.68
C ILE A 40 23.75 37.07 -17.07
N ARG A 41 24.77 37.33 -17.91
CA ARG A 41 26.02 37.97 -17.51
C ARG A 41 25.81 39.41 -17.06
N GLN A 42 25.06 40.19 -17.84
CA GLN A 42 24.74 41.57 -17.48
C GLN A 42 23.95 41.64 -16.17
N ILE A 43 23.01 40.71 -15.92
CA ILE A 43 22.25 40.66 -14.65
C ILE A 43 23.15 40.32 -13.47
N ALA A 44 24.14 39.44 -13.64
CA ALA A 44 25.04 39.03 -12.57
C ALA A 44 26.05 40.12 -12.19
N GLU A 45 26.50 40.91 -13.15
CA GLU A 45 27.50 41.98 -12.99
C GLU A 45 26.87 43.36 -12.67
N ALA A 46 25.59 43.57 -12.97
CA ALA A 46 24.90 44.86 -12.74
C ALA A 46 24.75 45.21 -11.24
N PRO A 47 24.74 46.51 -10.88
CA PRO A 47 24.40 46.96 -9.54
C PRO A 47 22.99 46.54 -9.13
N LEU A 48 22.81 46.16 -7.86
CA LEU A 48 21.54 45.67 -7.33
C LEU A 48 20.41 46.71 -7.51
N ASP A 49 20.71 48.00 -7.40
CA ASP A 49 19.73 49.08 -7.49
C ASP A 49 19.15 49.25 -8.90
N THR A 50 19.93 48.95 -9.94
CA THR A 50 19.47 48.96 -11.34
C THR A 50 18.50 47.80 -11.63
N ILE A 51 18.67 46.67 -10.96
CA ILE A 51 17.77 45.50 -11.10
C ILE A 51 16.50 45.72 -10.28
N LYS A 52 16.62 46.38 -9.11
CA LYS A 52 15.47 46.77 -8.29
C LYS A 52 14.57 47.76 -9.03
N SER A 53 15.14 48.78 -9.68
CA SER A 53 14.36 49.76 -10.44
C SER A 53 13.66 49.15 -11.66
N ALA A 54 14.21 48.07 -12.23
CA ALA A 54 13.58 47.35 -13.34
C ALA A 54 12.41 46.44 -12.91
N LEU A 55 12.51 45.78 -11.75
CA LEU A 55 11.55 44.76 -11.31
C LEU A 55 10.55 45.25 -10.25
N ASN A 56 10.75 46.43 -9.68
CA ASN A 56 9.92 47.03 -8.62
C ASN A 56 9.68 46.13 -7.38
N ASP A 57 10.48 45.08 -7.21
CA ASP A 57 10.42 44.18 -6.07
C ASP A 57 11.84 43.74 -5.65
N GLU A 58 12.21 44.11 -4.43
CA GLU A 58 13.55 43.90 -3.90
C GLU A 58 13.88 42.42 -3.68
N LYS A 59 12.89 41.60 -3.31
CA LYS A 59 13.11 40.17 -3.03
C LYS A 59 13.35 39.41 -4.32
N THR A 60 12.58 39.71 -5.38
CA THR A 60 12.77 39.07 -6.69
C THR A 60 14.04 39.54 -7.38
N ALA A 61 14.43 40.81 -7.25
CA ALA A 61 15.70 41.33 -7.77
C ALA A 61 16.93 40.62 -7.15
N LYS A 62 16.99 40.51 -5.81
CA LYS A 62 18.07 39.79 -5.10
C LYS A 62 18.10 38.31 -5.47
N SER A 63 16.92 37.67 -5.54
CA SER A 63 16.78 36.26 -5.93
C SER A 63 17.25 36.00 -7.35
N LEU A 64 16.89 36.87 -8.30
CA LEU A 64 17.28 36.75 -9.70
C LEU A 64 18.79 36.92 -9.88
N GLN A 65 19.37 37.95 -9.26
CA GLN A 65 20.81 38.22 -9.36
C GLN A 65 21.65 37.06 -8.80
N ASN A 66 21.24 36.47 -7.67
CA ASN A 66 21.90 35.31 -7.11
C ASN A 66 21.80 34.06 -8.01
N ALA A 67 20.66 33.87 -8.67
CA ALA A 67 20.47 32.78 -9.62
C ALA A 67 21.36 32.94 -10.87
N CYS A 68 21.49 34.16 -11.39
CA CYS A 68 22.38 34.46 -12.53
C CYS A 68 23.86 34.28 -12.16
N LYS A 69 24.30 34.73 -10.97
CA LYS A 69 25.66 34.48 -10.46
C LYS A 69 25.94 32.98 -10.31
N ALA A 70 24.98 32.21 -9.82
CA ALA A 70 25.09 30.75 -9.69
C ALA A 70 25.08 30.01 -11.04
N ALA A 71 24.45 30.58 -12.08
CA ALA A 71 24.51 30.05 -13.44
C ALA A 71 25.86 30.33 -14.08
N MET A 72 26.40 31.54 -13.93
CA MET A 72 27.75 31.89 -14.41
C MET A 72 28.85 31.04 -13.78
N LYS A 73 28.73 30.75 -12.48
CA LYS A 73 29.69 29.86 -11.79
C LYS A 73 29.67 28.43 -12.34
N ARG A 74 28.50 27.95 -12.79
CA ARG A 74 28.33 26.62 -13.41
C ARG A 74 28.86 26.55 -14.84
N THR A 75 28.83 27.65 -15.59
CA THR A 75 29.40 27.73 -16.94
C THR A 75 30.91 27.96 -16.92
N ALA A 76 31.47 28.60 -15.90
CA ALA A 76 32.91 28.83 -15.75
C ALA A 76 33.69 27.56 -15.36
N THR A 77 33.07 26.62 -14.65
CA THR A 77 33.61 25.27 -14.43
C THR A 77 33.28 24.39 -15.63
N GLY A 78 34.14 24.41 -16.65
CA GLY A 78 33.88 23.81 -17.96
C GLY A 78 33.33 22.38 -17.94
N ALA A 79 32.08 22.23 -18.37
CA ALA A 79 31.49 20.97 -18.84
C ALA A 79 30.71 21.26 -20.12
N GLY A 80 31.46 21.51 -21.20
CA GLY A 80 30.95 21.48 -22.56
C GLY A 80 31.06 20.07 -23.11
N THR A 81 29.94 19.33 -23.17
CA THR A 81 29.80 18.23 -24.13
C THR A 81 28.34 18.03 -24.49
N LYS A 82 28.13 17.83 -25.80
CA LYS A 82 26.87 17.62 -26.52
C LYS A 82 25.94 16.66 -25.79
N ARG A 83 24.67 17.07 -25.61
CA ARG A 83 23.58 16.17 -25.19
C ARG A 83 23.14 15.29 -26.36
N GLY A 84 23.82 14.18 -26.53
CA GLY A 84 23.26 12.94 -27.07
C GLY A 84 23.45 11.87 -25.99
N ALA A 85 22.35 11.25 -25.58
CA ALA A 85 22.25 10.02 -24.76
C ALA A 85 23.20 9.80 -23.56
N SER A 86 22.56 9.54 -22.41
CA SER A 86 23.04 8.79 -21.23
C SER A 86 24.01 9.42 -20.21
N SER A 87 23.58 9.26 -18.94
CA SER A 87 24.29 9.23 -17.64
C SER A 87 25.06 10.46 -17.09
N THR A 88 24.36 11.15 -16.17
CA THR A 88 24.71 11.44 -14.75
C THR A 88 26.15 11.75 -14.31
N ALA A 89 26.34 12.98 -13.82
CA ALA A 89 26.73 13.33 -12.43
C ALA A 89 26.68 14.87 -12.28
N ASN A 90 26.50 15.55 -11.14
CA ASN A 90 25.81 15.34 -9.86
C ASN A 90 25.94 16.70 -9.13
N SER A 91 24.86 17.29 -8.58
CA SER A 91 24.90 18.37 -7.56
C SER A 91 23.52 18.65 -6.98
N PRO A 92 23.43 19.08 -5.71
CA PRO A 92 22.81 18.27 -4.68
C PRO A 92 21.32 18.61 -4.49
N SER A 93 20.48 17.57 -4.57
CA SER A 93 19.13 17.62 -4.03
C SER A 93 19.12 16.98 -2.66
N LYS A 94 18.36 17.60 -1.75
CA LYS A 94 18.15 17.20 -0.35
C LYS A 94 18.11 15.68 -0.18
N ARG A 95 19.08 15.19 0.59
CA ARG A 95 19.30 13.79 0.98
C ARG A 95 18.00 13.18 1.54
N LEU A 96 17.26 12.48 0.69
CA LEU A 96 16.39 11.38 1.12
C LEU A 96 17.31 10.33 1.71
N LYS A 97 17.00 9.87 2.92
CA LYS A 97 17.80 8.89 3.65
C LYS A 97 17.73 7.59 2.85
N GLN A 98 18.83 7.28 2.16
CA GLN A 98 19.07 6.03 1.47
C GLN A 98 18.96 4.92 2.53
N ASP A 99 18.09 3.95 2.30
CA ASP A 99 18.12 2.69 3.06
C ASP A 99 19.46 2.04 2.76
N ASP A 100 20.38 2.03 3.73
CA ASP A 100 21.66 1.33 3.67
C ASP A 100 21.39 -0.18 3.78
N ASN A 101 20.72 -0.77 2.80
CA ASN A 101 20.65 -2.23 2.64
C ASN A 101 21.77 -2.64 1.65
N PRO A 102 22.83 -3.34 2.08
CA PRO A 102 24.00 -3.67 1.25
C PRO A 102 23.74 -4.67 0.11
N LEU A 103 22.49 -5.11 -0.08
CA LEU A 103 22.06 -6.11 -1.07
C LEU A 103 21.53 -5.54 -2.40
N MET A 104 21.56 -4.22 -2.63
CA MET A 104 20.95 -3.60 -3.82
C MET A 104 21.99 -3.06 -4.84
N PRO A 105 21.98 -3.53 -6.11
CA PRO A 105 22.64 -2.84 -7.22
C PRO A 105 21.80 -1.62 -7.68
N SER A 106 22.47 -0.52 -8.06
CA SER A 106 21.83 0.71 -8.55
C SER A 106 21.06 0.47 -9.87
N ARG A 107 19.73 0.69 -9.89
CA ARG A 107 18.86 0.50 -11.07
C ARG A 107 18.23 1.79 -11.60
N LEU A 108 17.76 1.74 -12.86
CA LEU A 108 17.14 2.84 -13.60
C LEU A 108 15.64 3.01 -13.23
N PRO A 109 15.01 4.18 -13.50
CA PRO A 109 13.61 4.41 -13.15
C PRO A 109 12.65 3.61 -14.04
N GLY A 110 11.83 2.74 -13.45
CA GLY A 110 10.72 2.05 -14.12
C GLY A 110 10.73 0.51 -14.05
N GLU A 111 11.78 -0.11 -13.50
CA GLU A 111 11.77 -1.56 -13.26
C GLU A 111 11.03 -1.88 -11.95
N GLU A 112 9.94 -2.63 -12.04
CA GLU A 112 9.25 -3.21 -10.88
C GLU A 112 10.14 -4.28 -10.24
N LEU A 113 10.26 -4.28 -8.91
CA LEU A 113 11.02 -5.32 -8.21
C LEU A 113 10.35 -6.67 -8.46
N THR A 114 11.16 -7.70 -8.72
CA THR A 114 10.63 -9.06 -8.68
C THR A 114 10.07 -9.37 -7.29
N PRO A 115 9.06 -10.25 -7.17
CA PRO A 115 8.52 -10.67 -5.87
C PRO A 115 9.60 -11.02 -4.84
N GLN A 116 10.62 -11.77 -5.26
CA GLN A 116 11.72 -12.23 -4.41
C GLN A 116 12.65 -11.09 -3.98
N GLU A 117 12.99 -10.16 -4.88
CA GLU A 117 13.80 -8.98 -4.55
C GLU A 117 13.08 -8.05 -3.57
N LEU A 118 11.77 -7.90 -3.72
CA LEU A 118 10.95 -7.13 -2.78
C LEU A 118 11.01 -7.77 -1.37
N GLU A 119 10.78 -9.08 -1.27
CA GLU A 119 10.82 -9.77 0.02
C GLU A 119 12.22 -9.72 0.66
N ALA A 120 13.29 -9.91 -0.14
CA ALA A 120 14.66 -9.78 0.34
C ALA A 120 14.98 -8.36 0.85
N SER A 121 14.46 -7.32 0.19
CA SER A 121 14.65 -5.93 0.64
C SER A 121 13.98 -5.64 1.99
N LEU A 122 12.95 -6.43 2.33
CA LEU A 122 12.15 -6.27 3.54
C LEU A 122 12.61 -7.15 4.71
N GLU A 123 13.66 -7.95 4.52
CA GLU A 123 14.18 -8.86 5.54
C GLU A 123 14.49 -8.14 6.86
N LEU A 124 14.19 -8.82 7.97
CA LEU A 124 14.37 -8.34 9.33
C LEU A 124 15.54 -9.05 10.00
N PRO A 125 16.31 -8.37 10.87
CA PRO A 125 17.41 -8.99 11.59
C PRO A 125 16.89 -10.12 12.50
N LEU A 126 17.66 -11.19 12.66
CA LEU A 126 17.32 -12.33 13.51
C LEU A 126 18.55 -12.79 14.30
N CYS A 127 18.38 -12.95 15.61
CA CYS A 127 19.40 -13.53 16.49
C CYS A 127 18.71 -14.44 17.51
N GLN A 128 19.01 -15.74 17.49
CA GLN A 128 18.39 -16.75 18.38
C GLN A 128 19.29 -17.16 19.55
N ASP A 129 20.28 -16.35 19.90
CA ASP A 129 21.17 -16.61 21.04
C ASP A 129 20.42 -16.42 22.36
N GLU A 130 20.11 -17.54 23.04
CA GLU A 130 19.29 -17.54 24.25
C GLU A 130 19.94 -16.80 25.42
N GLU A 131 21.26 -16.92 25.58
CA GLU A 131 21.97 -16.29 26.69
C GLU A 131 21.92 -14.78 26.56
N LEU A 132 22.23 -14.26 25.37
CA LEU A 132 22.14 -12.83 25.07
C LEU A 132 20.70 -12.30 25.20
N ILE A 133 19.72 -13.05 24.68
CA ILE A 133 18.30 -12.68 24.80
C ILE A 133 17.91 -12.59 26.28
N SER A 134 18.25 -13.57 27.10
CA SER A 134 17.83 -13.64 28.50
C SER A 134 18.30 -12.43 29.34
N GLN A 135 19.51 -11.93 29.06
CA GLN A 135 20.13 -10.82 29.78
C GLN A 135 19.73 -9.43 29.25
N THR A 136 19.06 -9.37 28.09
CA THR A 136 18.76 -8.12 27.41
C THR A 136 17.47 -7.48 27.93
N VAL A 137 17.56 -6.19 28.25
CA VAL A 137 16.41 -5.33 28.60
C VAL A 137 16.33 -4.16 27.64
N LEU A 138 15.19 -4.06 26.96
CA LEU A 138 14.89 -3.04 25.97
C LEU A 138 13.99 -1.95 26.55
N GLU A 139 13.96 -0.81 25.87
CA GLU A 139 13.03 0.28 26.09
C GLU A 139 12.27 0.57 24.79
N THR A 140 10.95 0.43 24.84
CA THR A 140 10.08 0.58 23.65
C THR A 140 8.66 0.99 24.01
N ASN A 141 7.92 1.44 22.99
CA ASN A 141 6.49 1.70 23.09
C ASN A 141 5.71 0.38 22.96
N ARG A 142 4.45 0.38 23.40
CA ARG A 142 3.56 -0.79 23.26
C ARG A 142 3.25 -1.15 21.81
N ALA A 143 3.08 -0.18 20.91
CA ALA A 143 2.66 -0.40 19.53
C ALA A 143 3.70 -1.13 18.65
N PRO A 144 5.01 -0.77 18.65
CA PRO A 144 6.05 -1.55 17.96
C PRO A 144 6.14 -2.99 18.46
N LEU A 145 5.93 -3.23 19.76
CA LEU A 145 5.91 -4.58 20.30
C LEU A 145 4.72 -5.40 19.78
N VAL A 146 3.53 -4.81 19.68
CA VAL A 146 2.38 -5.47 19.01
C VAL A 146 2.71 -5.80 17.56
N LEU A 147 3.35 -4.89 16.84
CA LEU A 147 3.76 -5.13 15.45
C LEU A 147 4.69 -6.33 15.34
N ALA A 148 5.73 -6.39 16.17
CA ALA A 148 6.68 -7.52 16.19
C ALA A 148 5.97 -8.85 16.50
N PHE A 149 5.10 -8.87 17.52
CA PHE A 149 4.27 -10.04 17.84
C PHE A 149 3.40 -10.49 16.67
N ALA A 150 2.69 -9.56 16.02
CA ALA A 150 1.80 -9.88 14.92
C ALA A 150 2.55 -10.41 13.69
N VAL A 151 3.70 -9.82 13.34
CA VAL A 151 4.52 -10.25 12.20
C VAL A 151 5.07 -11.66 12.41
N GLU A 152 5.60 -11.95 13.60
CA GLU A 152 6.11 -13.29 13.93
C GLU A 152 4.98 -14.31 14.06
N LEU A 153 3.88 -13.96 14.72
CA LEU A 153 2.68 -14.80 14.81
C LEU A 153 2.19 -15.25 13.42
N LEU A 154 2.09 -14.30 12.49
CA LEU A 154 1.58 -14.56 11.15
C LEU A 154 2.42 -15.56 10.38
N ARG A 155 3.71 -15.71 10.67
CA ARG A 155 4.53 -16.78 10.06
C ARG A 155 4.00 -18.16 10.39
N TYR A 156 3.52 -18.38 11.62
CA TYR A 156 3.04 -19.67 12.08
C TYR A 156 1.56 -19.87 11.74
N THR A 157 0.77 -18.81 11.84
CA THR A 157 -0.68 -18.93 11.61
C THR A 157 -1.05 -18.85 10.13
N ARG A 158 -0.18 -18.24 9.31
CA ARG A 158 -0.39 -17.90 7.89
C ARG A 158 0.93 -17.99 7.10
N PRO A 159 1.54 -19.19 7.00
CA PRO A 159 2.82 -19.37 6.31
C PRO A 159 2.77 -18.98 4.83
N GLU A 160 1.61 -19.07 4.19
CA GLU A 160 1.36 -18.66 2.80
C GLU A 160 1.59 -17.17 2.56
N GLN A 161 1.49 -16.34 3.61
CA GLN A 161 1.70 -14.91 3.48
C GLN A 161 3.20 -14.58 3.47
N PRO A 162 3.71 -13.84 2.46
CA PRO A 162 5.09 -13.36 2.44
C PRO A 162 5.36 -12.31 3.53
N LEU A 163 6.63 -11.98 3.77
CA LEU A 163 7.02 -11.02 4.82
C LEU A 163 6.38 -9.65 4.61
N SER A 164 6.29 -9.17 3.37
CA SER A 164 5.61 -7.92 3.03
C SER A 164 4.13 -7.93 3.46
N SER A 165 3.40 -9.01 3.17
CA SER A 165 2.01 -9.20 3.60
C SER A 165 1.91 -9.25 5.13
N ARG A 166 2.81 -9.98 5.80
CA ARG A 166 2.84 -10.05 7.27
C ARG A 166 3.07 -8.68 7.90
N LEU A 167 4.00 -7.89 7.36
CA LEU A 167 4.28 -6.51 7.80
C LEU A 167 3.06 -5.59 7.63
N SER A 168 2.39 -5.67 6.47
CA SER A 168 1.18 -4.89 6.19
C SER A 168 0.01 -5.25 7.10
N LEU A 169 -0.25 -6.55 7.26
CA LEU A 169 -1.28 -7.07 8.15
C LEU A 169 -1.00 -6.71 9.62
N GLY A 170 0.25 -6.87 10.07
CA GLY A 170 0.67 -6.48 11.41
C GLY A 170 0.46 -4.99 11.69
N GLN A 171 0.77 -4.12 10.72
CA GLN A 171 0.51 -2.69 10.84
C GLN A 171 -0.99 -2.38 10.92
N ALA A 172 -1.82 -3.12 10.19
CA ALA A 172 -3.27 -2.99 10.26
C ALA A 172 -3.82 -3.39 11.65
N VAL A 173 -3.27 -4.44 12.27
CA VAL A 173 -3.59 -4.83 13.66
C VAL A 173 -3.21 -3.72 14.64
N VAL A 174 -2.03 -3.13 14.49
CA VAL A 174 -1.58 -2.00 15.32
C VAL A 174 -2.51 -0.79 15.17
N SER A 175 -2.90 -0.44 13.94
CA SER A 175 -3.86 0.64 13.68
C SER A 175 -5.22 0.34 14.34
N ALA A 176 -5.75 -0.87 14.18
CA ALA A 176 -7.01 -1.27 14.80
C ALA A 176 -6.98 -1.22 16.34
N ASN A 177 -5.86 -1.66 16.94
CA ASN A 177 -5.65 -1.60 18.38
C ASN A 177 -5.51 -0.17 18.89
N SER A 178 -4.78 0.68 18.16
CA SER A 178 -4.64 2.11 18.45
C SER A 178 -6.02 2.79 18.45
N ARG A 179 -6.83 2.63 17.41
CA ARG A 179 -8.19 3.20 17.34
C ARG A 179 -9.06 2.77 18.52
N SER A 180 -9.12 1.47 18.77
CA SER A 180 -9.91 0.90 19.88
C SER A 180 -9.47 1.50 21.22
N LYS A 181 -8.15 1.68 21.41
CA LYS A 181 -7.60 2.22 22.65
C LYS A 181 -7.84 3.73 22.76
N ALA A 182 -7.68 4.50 21.68
CA ALA A 182 -7.95 5.95 21.64
C ALA A 182 -9.40 6.27 22.03
N VAL A 183 -10.36 5.49 21.54
CA VAL A 183 -11.77 5.60 21.94
C VAL A 183 -11.95 5.25 23.42
N SER A 184 -11.33 4.15 23.88
CA SER A 184 -11.41 3.72 25.29
C SER A 184 -10.84 4.72 26.29
N ILE A 185 -9.87 5.55 25.90
CA ILE A 185 -9.26 6.58 26.77
C ILE A 185 -9.82 7.98 26.51
N GLY A 186 -10.86 8.11 25.68
CA GLY A 186 -11.52 9.39 25.39
C GLY A 186 -10.71 10.35 24.50
N LEU A 187 -9.64 9.89 23.84
CA LEU A 187 -8.87 10.72 22.89
C LEU A 187 -9.51 10.79 21.50
N ALA A 188 -10.44 9.89 21.20
CA ALA A 188 -11.22 9.89 19.96
C ALA A 188 -12.68 9.54 20.25
N SER A 189 -13.61 10.10 19.49
CA SER A 189 -14.99 9.63 19.47
C SER A 189 -15.05 8.26 18.76
N LYS A 190 -16.05 7.45 19.12
CA LYS A 190 -16.37 6.25 18.34
C LYS A 190 -16.86 6.71 16.96
N GLY A 191 -15.97 6.72 15.97
CA GLY A 191 -16.33 6.99 14.59
C GLY A 191 -17.30 5.93 14.06
N PRO A 192 -18.06 6.23 12.99
CA PRO A 192 -18.95 5.25 12.38
C PRO A 192 -18.13 4.08 11.81
N ASN A 193 -18.78 2.93 11.61
CA ASN A 193 -18.10 1.77 11.04
C ASN A 193 -17.60 2.17 9.63
N PRO A 194 -16.35 1.84 9.23
CA PRO A 194 -15.86 2.17 7.89
C PRO A 194 -16.71 1.61 6.73
N GLU A 195 -17.55 0.62 6.99
CA GLU A 195 -18.58 0.13 6.06
C GLU A 195 -19.79 1.09 5.98
N ASP A 196 -20.21 1.69 7.11
CA ASP A 196 -21.35 2.61 7.19
C ASP A 196 -21.05 3.97 6.54
N GLU A 197 -19.79 4.42 6.58
CA GLU A 197 -19.34 5.63 5.87
C GLU A 197 -19.01 5.37 4.39
N GLY A 198 -19.13 4.11 3.91
CA GLY A 198 -18.83 3.74 2.54
C GLY A 198 -17.34 3.84 2.16
N LEU A 199 -16.42 3.92 3.14
CA LEU A 199 -14.97 3.89 2.89
C LEU A 199 -14.51 2.51 2.42
N ILE A 200 -15.22 1.48 2.87
CA ILE A 200 -14.98 0.09 2.53
C ILE A 200 -16.30 -0.47 2.02
N GLY A 201 -16.30 -1.11 0.85
CA GLY A 201 -17.50 -1.73 0.29
C GLY A 201 -18.10 -2.77 1.24
N SER A 202 -19.43 -2.80 1.35
CA SER A 202 -20.14 -3.79 2.18
C SER A 202 -19.67 -5.22 1.86
N GLY A 203 -19.23 -6.02 2.83
CA GLY A 203 -18.72 -7.36 2.56
C GLY A 203 -17.26 -7.43 2.06
N GLN A 204 -16.45 -6.40 2.33
CA GLN A 204 -15.00 -6.50 2.19
C GLN A 204 -14.45 -7.69 3.00
N PRO A 205 -13.54 -8.50 2.44
CA PRO A 205 -12.98 -9.62 3.17
C PRO A 205 -12.17 -9.17 4.38
N ARG A 206 -12.30 -9.93 5.49
CA ARG A 206 -11.64 -9.64 6.76
C ARG A 206 -10.88 -10.86 7.25
N VAL A 207 -9.73 -10.61 7.86
CA VAL A 207 -8.88 -11.63 8.44
C VAL A 207 -8.75 -11.38 9.93
N LYS A 208 -8.93 -12.42 10.73
CA LYS A 208 -8.74 -12.34 12.18
C LYS A 208 -7.29 -12.59 12.56
N ILE A 209 -6.68 -11.63 13.27
CA ILE A 209 -5.28 -11.66 13.71
C ILE A 209 -5.23 -11.06 15.13
N MET A 210 -4.66 -11.79 16.09
CA MET A 210 -4.62 -11.43 17.52
C MET A 210 -5.99 -10.99 18.07
N GLY A 211 -7.05 -11.69 17.65
CA GLY A 211 -8.43 -11.34 18.04
C GLY A 211 -9.01 -10.08 17.40
N ARG A 212 -8.34 -9.46 16.41
CA ARG A 212 -8.82 -8.29 15.66
C ARG A 212 -9.18 -8.65 14.23
N GLU A 213 -10.29 -8.13 13.76
CA GLU A 213 -10.70 -8.27 12.36
C GLU A 213 -10.11 -7.15 11.52
N VAL A 214 -9.21 -7.52 10.62
CA VAL A 214 -8.51 -6.63 9.72
C VAL A 214 -9.12 -6.74 8.32
N PRO A 215 -9.60 -5.64 7.70
CA PRO A 215 -10.01 -5.67 6.31
C PRO A 215 -8.78 -5.84 5.40
N VAL A 216 -8.88 -6.74 4.41
CA VAL A 216 -7.74 -7.12 3.56
C VAL A 216 -8.01 -6.94 2.08
N LEU A 217 -6.95 -6.76 1.30
CA LEU A 217 -7.01 -6.65 -0.16
C LEU A 217 -6.14 -7.74 -0.79
N LYS A 218 -6.71 -8.53 -1.72
CA LYS A 218 -6.00 -9.57 -2.47
C LYS A 218 -4.90 -8.99 -3.36
N ARG A 219 -3.79 -9.72 -3.49
CA ARG A 219 -2.69 -9.45 -4.43
C ARG A 219 -2.82 -10.40 -5.63
N GLY A 220 -3.53 -9.98 -6.66
CA GLY A 220 -3.66 -10.77 -7.88
C GLY A 220 -2.29 -11.00 -8.55
N GLY A 221 -2.02 -12.23 -8.99
CA GLY A 221 -0.80 -12.59 -9.74
C GLY A 221 0.49 -12.62 -8.91
N TYR A 222 0.40 -12.61 -7.58
CA TYR A 222 1.57 -12.69 -6.70
C TYR A 222 1.76 -14.11 -6.18
N GLU A 223 2.66 -14.88 -6.79
CA GLU A 223 3.02 -16.22 -6.32
C GLU A 223 4.21 -16.15 -5.35
N TRP A 224 4.01 -16.68 -4.14
CA TRP A 224 5.05 -16.83 -3.13
C TRP A 224 5.04 -18.24 -2.56
N ARG A 225 6.22 -18.83 -2.40
CA ARG A 225 6.45 -20.02 -1.58
C ARG A 225 7.68 -19.79 -0.73
N GLU A 226 7.66 -20.21 0.54
CA GLU A 226 8.87 -20.19 1.34
C GLU A 226 9.91 -21.12 0.68
N PRO A 227 11.17 -20.69 0.51
CA PRO A 227 12.24 -21.57 0.08
C PRO A 227 12.44 -22.65 1.15
N SER A 228 12.34 -23.92 0.76
CA SER A 228 12.70 -25.06 1.62
C SER A 228 14.14 -24.92 2.13
N PRO A 229 14.46 -25.33 3.37
CA PRO A 229 15.78 -25.14 4.00
C PRO A 229 16.89 -26.05 3.43
N SER A 230 16.90 -26.29 2.13
CA SER A 230 17.89 -27.12 1.45
C SER A 230 18.17 -26.54 0.07
N GLN A 231 18.88 -25.41 0.02
CA GLN A 231 19.66 -24.98 -1.14
C GLN A 231 20.61 -23.87 -0.71
N THR A 232 21.65 -24.25 0.02
CA THR A 232 22.90 -23.50 0.03
C THR A 232 23.47 -23.57 -1.39
N ILE A 233 23.63 -22.42 -2.01
CA ILE A 233 24.13 -22.25 -3.37
C ILE A 233 25.61 -22.66 -3.40
N THR A 234 25.91 -23.77 -4.07
CA THR A 234 27.19 -23.98 -4.74
C THR A 234 26.90 -24.09 -6.23
N ALA A 235 27.40 -23.11 -6.99
CA ALA A 235 27.43 -23.12 -8.43
C ALA A 235 28.40 -24.20 -8.93
N GLU A 236 27.99 -25.00 -9.93
CA GLU A 236 28.68 -25.11 -11.22
C GLU A 236 28.06 -26.20 -12.15
N SER A 237 27.96 -25.81 -13.42
CA SER A 237 28.06 -26.61 -14.67
C SER A 237 26.95 -27.61 -15.08
N SER A 238 26.20 -27.16 -16.09
CA SER A 238 25.68 -27.84 -17.29
C SER A 238 25.99 -29.34 -17.54
N SER A 239 24.95 -30.11 -17.86
CA SER A 239 24.85 -30.89 -19.11
C SER A 239 23.45 -31.49 -19.32
N THR A 240 23.17 -31.80 -20.58
CA THR A 240 21.87 -31.96 -21.24
C THR A 240 21.47 -33.44 -21.39
N GLU A 241 20.23 -33.80 -21.01
CA GLU A 241 19.34 -34.90 -21.49
C GLU A 241 19.83 -36.38 -21.50
N PRO A 242 18.97 -37.42 -21.69
CA PRO A 242 17.52 -37.43 -21.99
C PRO A 242 16.62 -38.33 -21.10
N ALA A 243 15.32 -38.17 -21.35
CA ALA A 243 14.18 -38.91 -20.82
C ALA A 243 14.30 -40.45 -20.82
N GLN A 244 13.79 -41.08 -19.75
CA GLN A 244 13.26 -42.44 -19.80
C GLN A 244 11.98 -42.55 -18.96
N SER A 245 10.99 -43.15 -19.62
CA SER A 245 9.67 -43.54 -19.17
C SER A 245 9.73 -44.69 -18.15
N SER A 246 8.88 -44.63 -17.13
CA SER A 246 8.35 -45.85 -16.50
C SER A 246 6.98 -45.57 -15.87
N THR A 247 6.11 -46.56 -16.02
CA THR A 247 4.66 -46.52 -15.88
C THR A 247 4.24 -47.20 -14.58
N SER A 248 3.25 -46.62 -13.87
CA SER A 248 2.26 -47.23 -12.94
C SER A 248 2.79 -47.77 -11.58
N GLN A 249 2.17 -47.58 -10.41
CA GLN A 249 0.75 -47.46 -10.01
C GLN A 249 0.54 -46.59 -8.73
N PRO A 250 -0.72 -46.18 -8.42
CA PRO A 250 -1.06 -45.17 -7.40
C PRO A 250 -1.42 -45.75 -6.02
N GLN A 251 -0.94 -45.12 -4.94
CA GLN A 251 -1.40 -45.38 -3.57
C GLN A 251 -2.51 -44.41 -3.14
N GLN A 252 -3.45 -44.98 -2.39
CA GLN A 252 -4.83 -44.56 -2.16
C GLN A 252 -4.98 -43.39 -1.18
N ALA A 253 -5.92 -42.49 -1.49
CA ALA A 253 -6.50 -41.53 -0.54
C ALA A 253 -7.72 -42.14 0.19
N PRO A 254 -8.01 -41.77 1.45
CA PRO A 254 -9.16 -42.27 2.21
C PRO A 254 -10.50 -41.73 1.68
N PRO A 255 -11.64 -42.37 2.03
CA PRO A 255 -12.83 -42.39 1.17
C PRO A 255 -13.66 -41.11 1.25
N LYS A 256 -13.89 -40.48 0.09
CA LYS A 256 -14.96 -39.50 -0.09
C LYS A 256 -16.29 -40.23 -0.13
N THR A 257 -17.17 -39.87 0.80
CA THR A 257 -18.59 -40.24 0.82
C THR A 257 -19.22 -39.90 -0.53
N LYS A 258 -19.82 -40.90 -1.18
CA LYS A 258 -20.53 -40.73 -2.45
C LYS A 258 -21.86 -40.03 -2.20
N THR A 259 -21.97 -38.76 -2.59
CA THR A 259 -23.25 -38.09 -2.82
C THR A 259 -23.46 -37.93 -4.33
N HIS A 260 -24.57 -38.45 -4.83
CA HIS A 260 -24.93 -38.49 -6.25
C HIS A 260 -25.05 -37.08 -6.88
N PRO A 261 -24.73 -36.91 -8.18
CA PRO A 261 -24.77 -35.63 -8.85
C PRO A 261 -26.14 -35.38 -9.47
N PHE A 262 -27.18 -35.12 -8.67
CA PHE A 262 -28.45 -34.62 -9.21
C PHE A 262 -29.19 -33.83 -8.12
N PHE A 263 -29.63 -32.61 -8.47
CA PHE A 263 -30.26 -31.58 -7.62
C PHE A 263 -29.34 -30.78 -6.69
N GLN A 264 -28.64 -29.78 -7.24
CA GLN A 264 -28.52 -28.52 -6.51
C GLN A 264 -29.86 -27.79 -6.66
N PRO A 265 -30.60 -27.48 -5.57
CA PRO A 265 -31.77 -26.63 -5.67
C PRO A 265 -31.35 -25.26 -6.23
N PRO A 266 -32.22 -24.57 -6.99
CA PRO A 266 -31.93 -23.20 -7.43
C PRO A 266 -31.60 -22.33 -6.21
N PRO A 267 -30.64 -21.40 -6.32
CA PRO A 267 -30.27 -20.54 -5.20
C PRO A 267 -31.52 -19.87 -4.66
N SER A 268 -31.71 -19.98 -3.35
CA SER A 268 -32.85 -19.36 -2.67
C SER A 268 -32.77 -17.84 -2.86
N ALA A 269 -33.91 -17.14 -2.93
CA ALA A 269 -33.93 -15.70 -3.21
C ALA A 269 -33.14 -14.85 -2.19
N SER A 270 -32.80 -15.42 -1.03
CA SER A 270 -31.94 -14.85 0.02
C SER A 270 -30.44 -14.86 -0.29
N ASP A 271 -29.97 -15.59 -1.31
CA ASP A 271 -28.54 -15.72 -1.63
C ASP A 271 -28.09 -14.81 -2.80
N ILE A 272 -29.00 -13.99 -3.35
CA ILE A 272 -28.72 -13.11 -4.49
C ILE A 272 -28.24 -11.75 -3.97
N HIS A 273 -26.94 -11.51 -4.08
CA HIS A 273 -26.32 -10.24 -3.69
C HIS A 273 -25.85 -9.44 -4.90
N TRP A 274 -26.05 -8.12 -4.86
CA TRP A 274 -25.64 -7.17 -5.91
C TRP A 274 -24.50 -6.27 -5.44
N SER A 275 -23.42 -6.22 -6.20
CA SER A 275 -22.31 -5.29 -6.00
C SER A 275 -22.52 -4.04 -6.83
N SER A 276 -22.54 -2.86 -6.21
CA SER A 276 -22.75 -1.59 -6.90
C SER A 276 -21.43 -0.86 -7.16
N SER A 277 -21.34 -0.04 -8.20
CA SER A 277 -20.17 0.80 -8.51
C SER A 277 -19.93 1.94 -7.50
N GLY A 278 -20.75 2.04 -6.44
CA GLY A 278 -20.72 3.13 -5.45
C GLY A 278 -21.69 4.26 -5.79
N ALA A 279 -21.30 5.50 -5.49
CA ALA A 279 -22.13 6.68 -5.81
C ALA A 279 -22.30 6.84 -7.34
N PRO A 280 -23.49 7.26 -7.83
CA PRO A 280 -23.72 7.46 -9.26
C PRO A 280 -22.75 8.47 -9.88
N LEU A 281 -22.07 8.08 -10.95
CA LEU A 281 -21.15 8.95 -11.68
C LEU A 281 -21.96 9.93 -12.52
N THR A 282 -21.76 11.23 -12.30
CA THR A 282 -22.54 12.29 -12.96
C THR A 282 -21.66 13.10 -13.92
N SER A 283 -22.14 13.35 -15.13
CA SER A 283 -21.48 14.21 -16.13
C SER A 283 -22.54 14.86 -17.02
N LYS A 284 -22.51 16.20 -17.14
CA LYS A 284 -23.50 16.99 -17.91
C LYS A 284 -24.94 16.55 -17.62
N ASP A 285 -25.27 16.49 -16.34
CA ASP A 285 -26.56 16.05 -15.77
C ASP A 285 -26.99 14.60 -16.09
N SER A 286 -26.21 13.87 -16.88
CA SER A 286 -26.41 12.44 -17.07
C SER A 286 -25.79 11.67 -15.92
N ARG A 287 -26.50 10.67 -15.40
CA ARG A 287 -26.05 9.84 -14.26
C ARG A 287 -25.87 8.41 -14.71
N PHE A 288 -24.83 7.75 -14.21
CA PHE A 288 -24.49 6.36 -14.50
C PHE A 288 -24.32 5.57 -13.22
N LEU A 289 -24.86 4.36 -13.17
CA LEU A 289 -24.74 3.45 -12.03
C LEU A 289 -24.62 2.01 -12.51
N GLY A 290 -23.68 1.25 -11.94
CA GLY A 290 -23.39 -0.11 -12.34
C GLY A 290 -23.69 -1.08 -11.20
N HIS A 291 -24.29 -2.22 -11.54
CA HIS A 291 -24.53 -3.33 -10.61
C HIS A 291 -23.99 -4.62 -11.21
N SER A 292 -23.37 -5.47 -10.39
CA SER A 292 -22.91 -6.79 -10.82
C SER A 292 -23.24 -7.88 -9.81
N THR A 293 -23.58 -9.06 -10.31
CA THR A 293 -23.88 -10.24 -9.50
C THR A 293 -23.32 -11.52 -10.15
N LYS A 294 -23.29 -12.62 -9.39
CA LYS A 294 -22.89 -13.94 -9.89
C LYS A 294 -24.02 -14.57 -10.67
N ILE A 295 -23.70 -15.15 -11.82
CA ILE A 295 -24.64 -15.92 -12.65
C ILE A 295 -23.97 -17.24 -13.00
N THR A 296 -24.67 -18.34 -12.71
CA THR A 296 -24.13 -19.70 -12.92
C THR A 296 -24.75 -20.40 -14.11
N SER A 297 -25.93 -19.93 -14.55
CA SER A 297 -26.62 -20.47 -15.70
C SER A 297 -27.36 -19.36 -16.45
N PRO A 298 -27.41 -19.38 -17.79
CA PRO A 298 -28.18 -18.42 -18.58
C PRO A 298 -29.67 -18.34 -18.18
N SER A 299 -30.25 -19.41 -17.64
CA SER A 299 -31.64 -19.42 -17.19
C SER A 299 -31.89 -18.51 -15.98
N GLN A 300 -30.86 -18.15 -15.21
CA GLN A 300 -30.96 -17.26 -14.06
C GLN A 300 -31.08 -15.78 -14.45
N GLU A 301 -30.75 -15.40 -15.70
CA GLU A 301 -30.77 -14.01 -16.20
C GLU A 301 -32.04 -13.26 -15.80
N LYS A 302 -33.22 -13.79 -16.16
CA LYS A 302 -34.51 -13.13 -15.91
C LYS A 302 -34.83 -13.01 -14.41
N LEU A 303 -34.46 -14.02 -13.63
CA LEU A 303 -34.66 -14.03 -12.18
C LEU A 303 -33.80 -12.96 -11.51
N LEU A 304 -32.51 -12.89 -11.88
CA LEU A 304 -31.56 -11.93 -11.34
C LEU A 304 -31.98 -10.51 -11.68
N LEU A 305 -32.34 -10.22 -12.94
CA LEU A 305 -32.83 -8.90 -13.34
C LEU A 305 -34.09 -8.50 -12.55
N SER A 306 -35.05 -9.41 -12.39
CA SER A 306 -36.25 -9.13 -11.59
C SER A 306 -35.93 -8.86 -10.11
N ASN A 307 -34.95 -9.57 -9.54
CA ASN A 307 -34.47 -9.34 -8.19
C ASN A 307 -33.75 -7.99 -8.06
N LEU A 308 -32.97 -7.58 -9.06
CA LEU A 308 -32.29 -6.29 -9.07
C LEU A 308 -33.28 -5.13 -8.98
N PHE A 309 -34.30 -5.11 -9.84
CA PHE A 309 -35.30 -4.04 -9.87
C PHE A 309 -36.12 -3.99 -8.58
N LYS A 310 -36.44 -5.15 -7.98
CA LYS A 310 -37.09 -5.20 -6.66
C LYS A 310 -36.21 -4.63 -5.54
N THR A 311 -34.92 -4.93 -5.56
CA THR A 311 -33.97 -4.49 -4.52
C THR A 311 -33.59 -3.02 -4.70
N HIS A 312 -33.54 -2.55 -5.94
CA HIS A 312 -33.16 -1.19 -6.31
C HIS A 312 -34.25 -0.55 -7.21
N PRO A 313 -35.39 -0.13 -6.63
CA PRO A 313 -36.50 0.44 -7.40
C PRO A 313 -36.13 1.70 -8.17
N ASN A 314 -35.08 2.41 -7.75
CA ASN A 314 -34.58 3.58 -8.46
C ASN A 314 -34.17 3.29 -9.90
N LEU A 315 -33.77 2.04 -10.23
CA LEU A 315 -33.36 1.65 -11.57
C LEU A 315 -34.51 1.65 -12.58
N GLU A 316 -35.77 1.51 -12.12
CA GLU A 316 -36.95 1.59 -12.99
C GLU A 316 -37.14 2.99 -13.59
N SER A 317 -36.62 4.02 -12.91
CA SER A 317 -36.65 5.41 -13.40
C SER A 317 -35.53 5.73 -14.41
N ALA A 318 -34.61 4.80 -14.65
CA ALA A 318 -33.49 5.03 -15.57
C ALA A 318 -33.99 5.09 -17.02
N THR A 319 -33.33 5.92 -17.83
CA THR A 319 -33.62 6.03 -19.26
C THR A 319 -33.23 4.75 -20.00
N HIS A 320 -32.12 4.14 -19.59
CA HIS A 320 -31.58 2.90 -20.17
C HIS A 320 -31.00 2.02 -19.06
N ASN A 321 -31.35 0.74 -19.06
CA ASN A 321 -30.83 -0.34 -18.22
C ASN A 321 -30.18 -1.42 -19.09
N ALA A 322 -29.02 -1.10 -19.66
CA ALA A 322 -28.26 -2.05 -20.47
C ALA A 322 -27.65 -3.14 -19.58
N TRP A 323 -27.45 -4.35 -20.10
CA TRP A 323 -26.79 -5.42 -19.36
C TRP A 323 -25.97 -6.36 -20.26
N ALA A 324 -25.05 -7.09 -19.65
CA ALA A 324 -24.23 -8.11 -20.29
C ALA A 324 -23.81 -9.20 -19.30
N TYR A 325 -23.65 -10.44 -19.77
CA TYR A 325 -23.07 -11.51 -18.97
C TYR A 325 -22.17 -12.44 -19.77
N ARG A 326 -21.26 -13.10 -19.06
CA ARG A 326 -20.47 -14.25 -19.52
C ARG A 326 -20.65 -15.39 -18.52
N VAL A 327 -21.02 -16.58 -18.98
CA VAL A 327 -21.25 -17.78 -18.13
C VAL A 327 -20.49 -18.96 -18.72
N ARG A 328 -19.72 -19.67 -17.91
CA ARG A 328 -19.04 -20.88 -18.34
C ARG A 328 -20.02 -22.04 -18.37
N SER A 329 -20.06 -22.78 -19.49
CA SER A 329 -20.92 -23.95 -19.60
C SER A 329 -20.43 -25.07 -18.68
N PRO A 330 -21.29 -25.64 -17.81
CA PRO A 330 -20.90 -26.75 -16.94
C PRO A 330 -20.74 -28.07 -17.72
N THR A 331 -21.38 -28.19 -18.89
CA THR A 331 -21.48 -29.45 -19.64
C THR A 331 -20.38 -29.62 -20.69
N ILE A 332 -19.75 -28.53 -21.15
CA ILE A 332 -18.70 -28.55 -22.17
C ILE A 332 -17.54 -27.72 -21.64
N SER A 333 -16.43 -28.38 -21.31
CA SER A 333 -15.20 -27.73 -20.87
C SER A 333 -14.78 -26.66 -21.89
N ASN A 334 -14.53 -25.45 -21.40
CA ASN A 334 -14.03 -24.30 -22.17
C ASN A 334 -15.01 -23.59 -23.11
N ARG A 335 -16.34 -23.82 -23.00
CA ARG A 335 -17.34 -23.02 -23.73
C ARG A 335 -17.93 -21.92 -22.84
N VAL A 336 -17.72 -20.67 -23.19
CA VAL A 336 -18.34 -19.50 -22.54
C VAL A 336 -19.56 -19.05 -23.35
N ILE A 337 -20.69 -18.86 -22.66
CA ILE A 337 -21.93 -18.33 -23.21
C ILE A 337 -21.99 -16.85 -22.88
N GLU A 338 -22.16 -16.01 -23.90
CA GLU A 338 -22.16 -14.57 -23.78
C GLU A 338 -23.47 -14.00 -24.33
N LYS A 339 -24.06 -13.03 -23.65
CA LYS A 339 -25.26 -12.33 -24.11
C LYS A 339 -25.28 -10.90 -23.56
N SER A 340 -25.89 -10.00 -24.30
CA SER A 340 -26.00 -8.59 -23.94
C SER A 340 -27.30 -7.98 -24.43
N PHE A 341 -27.63 -6.82 -23.86
CA PHE A 341 -28.79 -6.02 -24.20
C PHE A 341 -28.50 -4.54 -24.00
N ASP A 342 -28.83 -3.73 -25.00
CA ASP A 342 -28.50 -2.30 -25.06
C ASP A 342 -29.53 -1.39 -24.37
N ASP A 343 -30.78 -1.85 -24.25
CA ASP A 343 -31.93 -1.08 -23.74
C ASP A 343 -32.06 0.34 -24.34
N GLY A 344 -31.87 0.49 -25.65
CA GLY A 344 -31.95 1.79 -26.34
C GLY A 344 -30.66 2.63 -26.34
N GLU A 345 -29.66 2.28 -25.51
CA GLU A 345 -28.32 2.86 -25.58
C GLU A 345 -27.48 2.08 -26.60
N SER A 346 -27.53 2.47 -27.88
CA SER A 346 -26.91 1.70 -28.97
C SER A 346 -25.43 1.38 -28.73
N GLY A 347 -25.09 0.09 -28.72
CA GLY A 347 -23.76 -0.48 -28.51
C GLY A 347 -23.35 -0.68 -27.05
N ALA A 348 -24.21 -0.38 -26.09
CA ALA A 348 -23.89 -0.49 -24.65
C ALA A 348 -23.60 -1.91 -24.20
N GLY A 349 -24.45 -2.86 -24.60
CA GLY A 349 -24.36 -4.26 -24.24
C GLY A 349 -23.09 -4.92 -24.78
N GLU A 350 -22.79 -4.75 -26.07
CA GLU A 350 -21.55 -5.28 -26.66
C GLU A 350 -20.31 -4.62 -26.04
N PHE A 351 -20.36 -3.33 -25.71
CA PHE A 351 -19.28 -2.65 -25.01
C PHE A 351 -19.01 -3.25 -23.62
N MET A 352 -20.06 -3.61 -22.87
CA MET A 352 -19.92 -4.29 -21.58
C MET A 352 -19.38 -5.72 -21.72
N LEU A 353 -19.80 -6.47 -22.75
CA LEU A 353 -19.19 -7.78 -23.06
C LEU A 353 -17.69 -7.64 -23.35
N LYS A 354 -17.30 -6.62 -24.13
CA LYS A 354 -15.89 -6.35 -24.40
C LYS A 354 -15.10 -6.10 -23.10
N ILE A 355 -15.66 -5.35 -22.15
CA ILE A 355 -15.01 -5.14 -20.83
C ILE A 355 -14.85 -6.46 -20.08
N LEU A 356 -15.90 -7.29 -20.05
CA LEU A 356 -15.85 -8.60 -19.38
C LEU A 356 -14.79 -9.52 -20.00
N ARG A 357 -14.65 -9.52 -21.34
CA ARG A 357 -13.60 -10.26 -22.07
C ARG A 357 -12.20 -9.71 -21.77
N GLU A 358 -12.02 -8.39 -21.82
CA GLU A 358 -10.74 -7.73 -21.54
C GLU A 358 -10.25 -7.97 -20.11
N MET A 359 -11.17 -8.08 -19.15
CA MET A 359 -10.86 -8.37 -17.74
C MET A 359 -10.80 -9.86 -17.42
N ASP A 360 -11.07 -10.74 -18.41
CA ASP A 360 -11.20 -12.19 -18.25
C ASP A 360 -12.13 -12.61 -17.10
N ILE A 361 -13.27 -11.92 -16.96
CA ILE A 361 -14.26 -12.19 -15.92
C ILE A 361 -15.36 -13.08 -16.48
N ASP A 362 -15.52 -14.27 -15.90
CA ASP A 362 -16.58 -15.23 -16.18
C ASP A 362 -17.62 -15.28 -15.03
N ASP A 363 -18.71 -16.01 -15.27
CA ASP A 363 -19.82 -16.28 -14.33
C ASP A 363 -20.42 -15.01 -13.69
N SER A 364 -20.43 -13.93 -14.47
CA SER A 364 -20.75 -12.58 -14.00
C SER A 364 -21.79 -11.90 -14.89
N LEU A 365 -22.81 -11.34 -14.25
CA LEU A 365 -23.82 -10.48 -14.86
C LEU A 365 -23.53 -9.05 -14.42
N VAL A 366 -23.52 -8.11 -15.36
CA VAL A 366 -23.41 -6.67 -15.09
C VAL A 366 -24.57 -5.93 -15.73
N VAL A 367 -25.13 -4.98 -15.00
CA VAL A 367 -26.23 -4.11 -15.40
C VAL A 367 -25.78 -2.67 -15.21
N MET A 368 -25.96 -1.82 -16.22
CA MET A 368 -25.62 -0.41 -16.20
C MET A 368 -26.88 0.41 -16.44
N ALA A 369 -27.23 1.22 -15.45
CA ALA A 369 -28.32 2.17 -15.52
C ALA A 369 -27.80 3.56 -15.88
N ARG A 370 -28.46 4.19 -16.85
CA ARG A 370 -28.20 5.56 -17.29
C ARG A 370 -29.46 6.40 -17.17
N TRP A 371 -29.35 7.56 -16.54
CA TRP A 371 -30.35 8.63 -16.61
C TRP A 371 -29.84 9.71 -17.57
N TYR A 372 -30.63 10.02 -18.59
CA TYR A 372 -30.29 11.05 -19.57
C TYR A 372 -30.51 12.45 -19.00
N GLY A 373 -29.46 13.29 -19.03
CA GLY A 373 -29.48 14.65 -18.50
C GLY A 373 -29.87 15.75 -19.50
N GLY A 374 -30.43 15.41 -20.67
CA GLY A 374 -30.80 16.41 -21.69
C GLY A 374 -29.68 16.83 -22.65
N THR A 375 -28.43 16.43 -22.40
CA THR A 375 -27.29 16.71 -23.30
C THR A 375 -26.66 15.43 -23.85
N MET A 376 -26.43 15.37 -25.17
CA MET A 376 -25.71 14.25 -25.79
C MET A 376 -24.24 14.26 -25.37
N LEU A 377 -23.79 13.18 -24.72
CA LEU A 377 -22.41 13.03 -24.24
C LEU A 377 -21.41 12.65 -25.35
N GLY A 378 -21.90 12.14 -26.49
CA GLY A 378 -21.05 11.64 -27.57
C GLY A 378 -20.10 10.54 -27.07
N PRO A 379 -18.83 10.51 -27.51
CA PRO A 379 -17.87 9.48 -27.12
C PRO A 379 -17.53 9.40 -25.62
N ASP A 380 -17.70 10.49 -24.87
CA ASP A 380 -17.37 10.52 -23.43
C ASP A 380 -18.20 9.52 -22.61
N ARG A 381 -19.40 9.16 -23.10
CA ARG A 381 -20.25 8.14 -22.47
C ARG A 381 -19.53 6.81 -22.30
N TRP A 382 -18.67 6.42 -23.26
CA TRP A 382 -17.95 5.15 -23.22
C TRP A 382 -16.92 5.10 -22.09
N ARG A 383 -16.25 6.23 -21.83
CA ARG A 383 -15.31 6.36 -20.71
C ARG A 383 -16.04 6.23 -19.37
N LEU A 384 -17.19 6.90 -19.23
CA LEU A 384 -18.02 6.84 -18.02
C LEU A 384 -18.57 5.43 -17.79
N MET A 385 -19.12 4.81 -18.84
CA MET A 385 -19.62 3.44 -18.80
C MET A 385 -18.53 2.45 -18.39
N ARG A 386 -17.33 2.55 -18.97
CA ARG A 386 -16.20 1.69 -18.60
C ARG A 386 -15.85 1.85 -17.13
N SER A 387 -15.72 3.09 -16.66
CA SER A 387 -15.42 3.37 -15.25
C SER A 387 -16.44 2.72 -14.31
N VAL A 388 -17.73 2.87 -14.60
CA VAL A 388 -18.83 2.36 -13.77
C VAL A 388 -18.91 0.84 -13.80
N VAL A 389 -18.82 0.22 -14.98
CA VAL A 389 -18.85 -1.23 -15.18
C VAL A 389 -17.64 -1.89 -14.52
N THR A 390 -16.43 -1.37 -14.76
CA THR A 390 -15.20 -1.88 -14.12
C THR A 390 -15.25 -1.73 -12.60
N SER A 391 -15.82 -0.63 -12.08
CA SER A 391 -15.97 -0.45 -10.63
C SER A 391 -16.93 -1.49 -10.02
N ALA A 392 -18.08 -1.73 -10.64
CA ALA A 392 -19.05 -2.74 -10.18
C ALA A 392 -18.48 -4.17 -10.26
N LEU A 393 -17.74 -4.50 -11.31
CA LEU A 393 -17.08 -5.80 -11.46
C LEU A 393 -15.98 -6.00 -10.42
N ASN A 394 -15.16 -4.98 -10.18
CA ASN A 394 -14.12 -5.04 -9.15
C ASN A 394 -14.73 -5.20 -7.74
N GLU A 395 -15.83 -4.50 -7.46
CA GLU A 395 -16.61 -4.66 -6.22
C GLU A 395 -17.17 -6.07 -6.05
N ARG A 396 -17.63 -6.71 -7.13
CA ARG A 396 -18.06 -8.11 -7.11
C ARG A 396 -16.88 -9.06 -6.87
N SER A 397 -15.79 -8.91 -7.61
CA SER A 397 -14.59 -9.76 -7.47
C SER A 397 -13.96 -9.66 -6.08
N ARG A 398 -14.09 -8.49 -5.42
CA ARG A 398 -13.72 -8.33 -4.00
C ARG A 398 -14.55 -9.22 -3.07
N ARG A 399 -15.85 -9.36 -3.31
CA ARG A 399 -16.79 -10.09 -2.45
C ARG A 399 -16.84 -11.59 -2.71
N THR A 400 -16.62 -12.03 -3.95
CA THR A 400 -16.57 -13.46 -4.27
C THR A 400 -15.46 -14.18 -3.51
N ALA A 401 -14.41 -13.45 -3.12
CA ALA A 401 -13.48 -13.86 -2.08
C ALA A 401 -14.14 -13.84 -0.70
N THR A 402 -15.10 -14.75 -0.46
CA THR A 402 -15.57 -15.01 0.90
C THR A 402 -14.38 -15.42 1.78
N GLY A 403 -14.42 -15.07 3.06
CA GLY A 403 -13.30 -15.28 3.99
C GLY A 403 -12.77 -16.73 4.02
N ASP A 404 -13.60 -17.71 3.68
CA ASP A 404 -13.22 -19.12 3.54
C ASP A 404 -12.34 -19.39 2.30
N GLU A 405 -12.64 -18.82 1.13
CA GLU A 405 -11.79 -18.99 -0.07
C GLU A 405 -10.44 -18.27 0.06
N LEU A 406 -10.37 -17.20 0.87
CA LEU A 406 -9.11 -16.55 1.25
C LEU A 406 -8.27 -17.39 2.22
N GLN A 407 -8.92 -18.28 2.97
CA GLN A 407 -8.28 -19.17 3.92
C GLN A 407 -7.70 -20.42 3.23
N GLU A 408 -8.28 -20.82 2.10
CA GLU A 408 -7.80 -21.97 1.30
C GLU A 408 -6.91 -21.57 0.10
N GLY A 409 -7.07 -20.36 -0.44
CA GLY A 409 -6.48 -19.98 -1.73
C GLY A 409 -4.97 -19.69 -1.76
N GLY A 410 -4.28 -19.63 -0.61
CA GLY A 410 -2.83 -19.34 -0.58
C GLY A 410 -2.40 -17.98 -1.15
N GLU A 411 -3.35 -17.12 -1.53
CA GLU A 411 -3.08 -15.84 -2.17
C GLU A 411 -2.58 -14.81 -1.15
N ALA A 412 -1.54 -14.06 -1.53
CA ALA A 412 -1.00 -13.01 -0.67
C ALA A 412 -1.99 -11.85 -0.52
N VAL A 413 -2.10 -11.27 0.67
CA VAL A 413 -3.01 -10.15 0.96
C VAL A 413 -2.33 -8.94 1.61
N TRP A 414 -2.89 -7.76 1.38
CA TRP A 414 -2.51 -6.52 2.06
C TRP A 414 -3.52 -6.16 3.15
N GLY A 415 -3.04 -5.55 4.24
CA GLY A 415 -3.91 -4.90 5.22
C GLY A 415 -4.36 -3.53 4.73
N LEU A 416 -5.66 -3.28 4.74
CA LEU A 416 -6.24 -2.00 4.30
C LEU A 416 -6.04 -0.90 5.34
N ASP A 417 -5.59 0.28 4.89
CA ASP A 417 -5.38 1.46 5.75
C ASP A 417 -6.63 2.35 5.80
N VAL A 418 -7.58 1.94 6.65
CA VAL A 418 -8.85 2.62 6.87
C VAL A 418 -8.68 4.09 7.30
N GLU A 419 -7.63 4.40 8.06
CA GLU A 419 -7.36 5.76 8.53
C GLU A 419 -6.80 6.65 7.43
N GLY A 420 -5.93 6.10 6.58
CA GLY A 420 -5.48 6.77 5.37
C GLY A 420 -6.65 7.11 4.44
N MET A 421 -7.64 6.22 4.34
CA MET A 421 -8.83 6.44 3.52
C MET A 421 -9.74 7.54 4.07
N SER A 422 -10.00 7.58 5.39
CA SER A 422 -10.87 8.61 5.98
C SER A 422 -10.30 10.01 5.84
N LYS A 423 -8.98 10.16 5.98
CA LYS A 423 -8.26 11.41 5.74
C LYS A 423 -8.28 11.85 4.28
N SER A 424 -8.42 10.92 3.34
CA SER A 424 -8.52 11.22 1.91
C SER A 424 -9.96 11.51 1.45
N GLY A 425 -10.97 10.94 2.11
CA GLY A 425 -12.39 11.10 1.79
C GLY A 425 -13.06 12.33 2.43
N SER A 426 -12.51 12.86 3.53
CA SER A 426 -12.96 14.12 4.14
C SER A 426 -12.40 15.32 3.35
N GLY A 427 -13.18 15.85 2.41
CA GLY A 427 -12.74 16.83 1.42
C GLY A 427 -12.11 18.14 1.95
N SER A 428 -10.99 18.51 1.34
CA SER A 428 -10.67 19.90 0.99
C SER A 428 -9.81 19.90 -0.29
N SER A 429 -10.42 20.33 -1.40
CA SER A 429 -9.72 20.73 -2.63
C SER A 429 -9.20 22.16 -2.57
N THR A 430 -8.90 22.69 -1.38
CA THR A 430 -8.32 24.04 -1.19
C THR A 430 -7.35 24.03 -0.01
N GLY A 431 -6.07 23.78 -0.30
CA GLY A 431 -5.00 23.87 0.71
C GLY A 431 -3.67 23.27 0.25
N THR A 432 -2.87 24.10 -0.40
CA THR A 432 -1.40 24.03 -0.56
C THR A 432 -0.77 22.64 -0.64
N ALA A 433 -0.67 22.14 -1.87
CA ALA A 433 -0.04 20.90 -2.26
C ALA A 433 1.44 20.78 -1.82
N GLY A 434 1.66 20.05 -0.72
CA GLY A 434 2.87 19.25 -0.54
C GLY A 434 2.77 18.04 -1.45
N LYS A 435 3.14 18.19 -2.72
CA LYS A 435 3.11 17.14 -3.75
C LYS A 435 4.07 16.00 -3.35
N ARG A 436 3.60 15.01 -2.60
CA ARG A 436 4.20 13.66 -2.56
C ARG A 436 3.63 12.92 -3.76
N GLU A 437 4.40 12.88 -4.84
CA GLU A 437 4.17 11.96 -5.96
C GLU A 437 4.27 10.52 -5.41
N GLY A 438 3.12 9.93 -5.13
CA GLY A 438 3.00 8.52 -4.82
C GLY A 438 2.91 7.73 -6.10
N TYR A 439 4.05 7.27 -6.61
CA TYR A 439 4.07 5.98 -7.30
C TYR A 439 3.85 4.91 -6.22
N GLY A 440 2.83 4.05 -6.36
CA GLY A 440 2.63 2.93 -5.44
C GLY A 440 1.20 2.40 -5.38
N THR A 441 0.93 1.38 -6.19
CA THR A 441 0.27 0.10 -5.81
C THR A 441 -1.05 0.10 -5.04
N GLY A 442 -1.79 1.20 -4.96
CA GLY A 442 -3.20 1.17 -4.60
C GLY A 442 -4.02 0.75 -5.82
N VAL A 443 -4.76 -0.37 -5.73
CA VAL A 443 -5.88 -0.59 -6.66
C VAL A 443 -6.81 0.63 -6.51
N VAL A 444 -7.12 1.29 -7.63
CA VAL A 444 -7.81 2.59 -7.73
C VAL A 444 -8.80 2.80 -6.57
N GLY A 445 -8.47 3.72 -5.65
CA GLY A 445 -9.35 4.15 -4.56
C GLY A 445 -9.11 3.56 -3.17
N MET A 446 -8.29 2.52 -2.99
CA MET A 446 -8.06 1.88 -1.68
C MET A 446 -6.60 2.00 -1.21
N GLN A 447 -6.39 2.54 -0.01
CA GLN A 447 -5.05 2.62 0.62
C GLN A 447 -4.64 1.30 1.29
N ILE A 448 -3.36 0.97 1.30
CA ILE A 448 -2.84 -0.19 2.01
C ILE A 448 -1.79 0.25 3.03
N HIS A 449 -1.64 -0.52 4.10
CA HIS A 449 -0.50 -0.35 4.99
C HIS A 449 0.78 -0.82 4.28
N LYS A 450 1.62 0.13 3.88
CA LYS A 450 2.86 -0.14 3.17
C LYS A 450 3.86 -0.92 4.04
N PRO A 451 4.43 -2.05 3.57
CA PRO A 451 5.32 -2.89 4.36
C PRO A 451 6.62 -2.19 4.74
N GLU A 452 7.13 -1.28 3.91
CA GLU A 452 8.37 -0.52 4.18
C GLU A 452 8.21 0.39 5.40
N VAL A 453 7.00 0.93 5.60
CA VAL A 453 6.68 1.80 6.74
C VAL A 453 6.67 0.98 8.02
N ALA A 454 6.06 -0.19 8.01
CA ALA A 454 6.02 -1.12 9.14
C ALA A 454 7.42 -1.62 9.51
N ARG A 455 8.22 -2.02 8.51
CA ARG A 455 9.62 -2.43 8.68
C ARG A 455 10.46 -1.34 9.32
N ASN A 456 10.41 -0.13 8.75
CA ASN A 456 11.16 1.01 9.27
C ASN A 456 10.71 1.41 10.68
N TYR A 457 9.44 1.18 11.02
CA TYR A 457 8.94 1.42 12.37
C TYR A 457 9.57 0.44 13.36
N LEU A 458 9.66 -0.85 13.04
CA LEU A 458 10.36 -1.84 13.88
C LEU A 458 11.84 -1.48 14.09
N LEU A 459 12.58 -1.21 13.01
CA LEU A 459 14.02 -0.89 13.06
C LEU A 459 14.36 0.33 13.93
N ARG A 460 13.41 1.24 14.14
CA ARG A 460 13.65 2.48 14.91
C ARG A 460 13.16 2.41 16.34
N SER A 461 12.46 1.36 16.75
CA SER A 461 11.62 1.37 17.96
C SER A 461 12.25 0.75 19.22
N PHE A 462 13.31 -0.05 19.10
CA PHE A 462 13.84 -0.84 20.22
C PHE A 462 15.19 -0.32 20.70
N HIS A 463 15.20 0.35 21.85
CA HIS A 463 16.41 0.95 22.42
C HIS A 463 16.94 0.08 23.57
N THR A 464 18.25 0.12 23.83
CA THR A 464 18.84 -0.50 25.02
C THR A 464 18.43 0.31 26.25
N ALA A 465 17.90 -0.34 27.28
CA ALA A 465 17.49 0.36 28.49
C ALA A 465 18.71 0.94 29.22
N SER A 466 18.63 2.20 29.65
CA SER A 466 19.66 2.78 30.54
C SER A 466 19.58 2.10 31.91
N PRO A 467 20.71 1.82 32.58
CA PRO A 467 20.67 1.41 33.99
C PRO A 467 20.07 2.57 34.80
N SER A 468 18.87 2.38 35.34
CA SER A 468 18.24 3.34 36.24
C SER A 468 18.84 3.20 37.63
N SER A 469 19.45 4.27 38.12
CA SER A 469 19.66 4.58 39.54
C SER A 469 18.35 4.38 40.30
N GLY A 470 18.33 3.46 41.25
CA GLY A 470 17.13 3.16 42.04
C GLY A 470 17.43 2.34 43.28
N THR A 471 18.09 2.94 44.27
CA THR A 471 17.81 2.70 45.69
C THR A 471 18.23 3.96 46.46
N GLU A 472 17.29 4.59 47.15
CA GLU A 472 17.55 5.69 48.07
C GLU A 472 18.36 5.18 49.27
N GLY A 473 19.41 5.90 49.66
CA GLY A 473 20.17 5.63 50.88
C GLY A 473 21.63 6.06 50.83
N SER A 474 21.90 7.30 51.27
CA SER A 474 23.17 7.77 51.85
C SER A 474 24.48 7.82 51.00
N SER A 475 24.95 9.06 50.85
CA SER A 475 26.35 9.54 50.85
C SER A 475 27.31 9.19 49.69
N SER A 476 27.71 10.28 49.02
CA SER A 476 28.94 10.52 48.23
C SER A 476 28.82 10.33 46.70
N PRO A 477 29.18 11.34 45.88
CA PRO A 477 29.14 11.23 44.43
C PRO A 477 30.39 10.51 43.90
N PRO A 478 30.28 9.39 43.17
CA PRO A 478 31.41 8.86 42.42
C PRO A 478 31.51 9.58 41.07
N LYS A 479 32.76 9.81 40.65
CA LYS A 479 33.19 10.56 39.48
C LYS A 479 32.43 10.18 38.20
N THR A 480 31.89 11.19 37.53
CA THR A 480 31.31 11.12 36.19
C THR A 480 32.35 10.67 35.16
N THR A 481 32.34 9.39 34.81
CA THR A 481 32.93 8.93 33.55
C THR A 481 32.08 9.48 32.41
N THR A 482 32.63 10.41 31.66
CA THR A 482 32.06 10.99 30.43
C THR A 482 31.76 9.87 29.44
N LYS A 483 30.49 9.40 29.39
CA LYS A 483 30.02 8.53 28.31
C LYS A 483 30.18 9.31 26.99
N THR A 484 31.08 8.85 26.13
CA THR A 484 31.19 9.33 24.76
C THR A 484 29.85 9.16 24.07
N LYS A 485 29.29 10.24 23.50
CA LYS A 485 28.03 10.19 22.76
C LYS A 485 28.22 9.23 21.57
N LYS A 486 27.46 8.14 21.53
CA LYS A 486 27.43 7.20 20.40
C LYS A 486 27.04 7.95 19.12
N THR A 487 27.65 7.59 18.01
CA THR A 487 27.29 8.15 16.70
C THR A 487 25.90 7.67 16.27
N GLN A 488 25.24 8.41 15.37
CA GLN A 488 23.92 8.01 14.86
C GLN A 488 23.94 6.63 14.20
N LYS A 489 25.00 6.31 13.43
CA LYS A 489 25.17 5.00 12.78
C LYS A 489 25.29 3.86 13.81
N GLN A 490 26.03 4.08 14.89
CA GLN A 490 26.12 3.12 16.00
C GLN A 490 24.78 2.92 16.72
N LEU A 491 24.01 4.00 16.92
CA LEU A 491 22.68 3.91 17.51
C LEU A 491 21.68 3.19 16.61
N GLU A 492 21.80 3.33 15.29
CA GLU A 492 20.96 2.61 14.32
C GLU A 492 21.30 1.12 14.30
N ALA A 493 22.59 0.76 14.26
CA ALA A 493 23.04 -0.63 14.35
C ALA A 493 22.65 -1.31 15.69
N GLU A 494 22.72 -0.57 16.81
CA GLU A 494 22.28 -1.06 18.11
C GLU A 494 20.78 -1.37 18.14
N ARG A 495 19.94 -0.55 17.51
CA ARG A 495 18.49 -0.81 17.42
C ARG A 495 18.18 -2.01 16.53
N GLU A 496 18.93 -2.18 15.44
CA GLU A 496 18.81 -3.32 14.55
C GLU A 496 19.18 -4.63 15.28
N GLN A 497 20.27 -4.64 16.03
CA GLN A 497 20.66 -5.77 16.88
C GLN A 497 19.58 -6.08 17.94
N ASN A 498 19.07 -5.05 18.63
CA ASN A 498 18.01 -5.20 19.62
C ASN A 498 16.72 -5.76 19.03
N LEU A 499 16.35 -5.33 17.81
CA LEU A 499 15.23 -5.91 17.07
C LEU A 499 15.48 -7.38 16.77
N GLY A 500 16.70 -7.74 16.34
CA GLY A 500 17.07 -9.13 16.06
C GLY A 500 16.93 -10.06 17.27
N LEU A 501 17.35 -9.59 18.45
CA LEU A 501 17.18 -10.33 19.72
C LEU A 501 15.70 -10.48 20.11
N LEU A 502 14.90 -9.43 19.93
CA LEU A 502 13.45 -9.49 20.19
C LEU A 502 12.75 -10.49 19.26
N LEU A 503 13.03 -10.42 17.95
CA LEU A 503 12.44 -11.34 16.97
C LEU A 503 12.90 -12.78 17.23
N GLY A 504 14.15 -12.98 17.64
CA GLY A 504 14.64 -14.28 18.11
C GLY A 504 13.91 -14.80 19.33
N ALA A 505 13.67 -13.95 20.34
CA ALA A 505 12.91 -14.33 21.53
C ALA A 505 11.47 -14.77 21.19
N LEU A 506 10.82 -14.04 20.27
CA LEU A 506 9.47 -14.38 19.78
C LEU A 506 9.48 -15.66 18.95
N ARG A 507 10.48 -15.86 18.09
CA ARG A 507 10.65 -17.08 17.30
C ARG A 507 10.81 -18.30 18.21
N LEU A 508 11.68 -18.23 19.21
CA LEU A 508 11.86 -19.30 20.20
C LEU A 508 10.59 -19.56 21.02
N LEU A 509 9.84 -18.49 21.35
CA LEU A 509 8.52 -18.62 21.98
C LEU A 509 7.58 -19.44 21.10
N PHE A 510 7.33 -19.01 19.86
CA PHE A 510 6.38 -19.68 18.98
C PHE A 510 6.84 -21.07 18.57
N ASP A 511 8.14 -21.29 18.33
CA ASP A 511 8.69 -22.61 18.01
C ASP A 511 8.45 -23.63 19.13
N SER A 512 8.47 -23.23 20.40
CA SER A 512 8.16 -24.14 21.52
C SER A 512 6.69 -24.61 21.53
N TRP A 513 5.78 -23.85 20.92
CA TRP A 513 4.35 -24.10 20.92
C TRP A 513 3.78 -24.60 19.58
N LYS A 514 4.51 -24.45 18.46
CA LYS A 514 3.99 -24.72 17.10
C LYS A 514 3.48 -26.15 16.90
N ASP A 515 4.11 -27.14 17.55
CA ASP A 515 3.74 -28.56 17.42
C ASP A 515 2.66 -28.97 18.44
N HIS A 516 2.29 -28.07 19.36
CA HIS A 516 1.36 -28.33 20.47
C HIS A 516 0.04 -27.57 20.36
N LEU A 517 -0.03 -26.54 19.51
CA LEU A 517 -1.21 -25.70 19.33
C LEU A 517 -1.54 -25.58 17.85
N THR A 518 -2.83 -25.61 17.55
CA THR A 518 -3.29 -25.25 16.22
C THR A 518 -3.03 -23.75 15.93
N PRO A 519 -2.89 -23.35 14.66
CA PRO A 519 -2.80 -21.94 14.27
C PRO A 519 -3.83 -21.02 14.94
N ALA A 520 -5.08 -21.48 15.05
CA ALA A 520 -6.16 -20.72 15.64
C ALA A 520 -6.01 -20.56 17.17
N GLU A 521 -5.49 -21.57 17.87
CA GLU A 521 -5.21 -21.48 19.31
C GLU A 521 -4.00 -20.59 19.60
N LEU A 522 -3.00 -20.65 18.73
CA LEU A 522 -1.79 -19.83 18.82
C LEU A 522 -2.15 -18.34 18.64
N ASP A 523 -3.03 -17.99 17.69
CA ASP A 523 -3.59 -16.63 17.54
C ASP A 523 -4.32 -16.15 18.79
N LYS A 524 -5.17 -17.00 19.38
CA LYS A 524 -5.92 -16.69 20.61
C LYS A 524 -4.99 -16.42 21.80
N ARG A 525 -3.91 -17.20 21.95
CA ARG A 525 -2.96 -17.05 23.06
C ARG A 525 -1.99 -15.88 22.89
N ALA A 526 -1.65 -15.51 21.65
CA ALA A 526 -0.65 -14.48 21.36
C ALA A 526 -0.94 -13.13 22.06
N TRP A 527 -2.21 -12.72 22.15
CA TRP A 527 -2.58 -11.49 22.85
C TRP A 527 -2.37 -11.56 24.37
N ALA A 528 -2.60 -12.73 24.97
CA ALA A 528 -2.36 -12.96 26.39
C ALA A 528 -0.85 -12.90 26.69
N TRP A 529 -0.02 -13.55 25.86
CA TRP A 529 1.44 -13.47 25.96
C TRP A 529 1.95 -12.06 25.82
N TYR A 530 1.49 -11.31 24.80
CA TYR A 530 1.80 -9.90 24.65
C TYR A 530 1.45 -9.11 25.92
N THR A 531 0.25 -9.31 26.47
CA THR A 531 -0.21 -8.59 27.66
C THR A 531 0.64 -8.92 28.90
N ALA A 532 1.13 -10.15 29.00
CA ALA A 532 1.97 -10.62 30.09
C ALA A 532 3.40 -10.05 30.07
N VAL A 533 3.91 -9.60 28.91
CA VAL A 533 5.30 -9.13 28.75
C VAL A 533 5.42 -7.66 28.37
N ARG A 534 4.34 -7.01 27.93
CA ARG A 534 4.37 -5.63 27.45
C ARG A 534 4.94 -4.67 28.52
N PRO A 535 5.54 -3.54 28.10
CA PRO A 535 5.98 -2.52 29.03
C PRO A 535 4.86 -1.97 29.92
N ASP A 536 5.19 -1.79 31.19
CA ASP A 536 4.37 -1.08 32.15
C ASP A 536 4.49 0.43 31.88
N VAL A 537 3.35 1.07 31.61
CA VAL A 537 3.22 2.52 31.43
C VAL A 537 1.94 2.97 32.12
N GLU A 538 1.88 4.25 32.46
CA GLU A 538 0.75 4.86 33.17
C GLU A 538 -0.61 4.55 32.52
N ALA A 539 -1.65 4.46 33.35
CA ALA A 539 -3.01 4.32 32.85
C ALA A 539 -3.52 5.66 32.29
N GLY A 540 -4.46 5.59 31.33
CA GLY A 540 -5.07 6.78 30.73
C GLY A 540 -4.20 7.46 29.66
N PRO A 541 -4.44 8.75 29.37
CA PRO A 541 -3.74 9.50 28.32
C PRO A 541 -2.23 9.64 28.56
N GLY A 542 -1.78 9.71 29.82
CA GLY A 542 -0.36 9.87 30.18
C GLY A 542 0.54 8.73 29.71
N GLY A 543 0.03 7.49 29.68
CA GLY A 543 0.75 6.35 29.12
C GLY A 543 0.60 6.15 27.62
N TRP A 544 -0.18 6.99 26.93
CA TRP A 544 -0.36 6.85 25.49
C TRP A 544 0.94 7.21 24.76
N GLY A 545 1.53 6.21 24.08
CA GLY A 545 2.80 6.38 23.37
C GLY A 545 4.03 6.49 24.27
N ALA A 546 3.89 6.26 25.58
CA ALA A 546 5.01 6.21 26.51
C ALA A 546 5.90 4.99 26.24
N LYS A 547 7.20 5.17 26.48
CA LYS A 547 8.18 4.09 26.50
C LYS A 547 8.18 3.43 27.87
N GLY A 548 8.45 2.13 27.89
CA GLY A 548 8.72 1.40 29.13
C GLY A 548 9.73 0.28 28.92
N ARG A 549 10.13 -0.35 30.02
CA ARG A 549 11.12 -1.43 30.01
C ARG A 549 10.47 -2.75 29.58
N LEU A 550 11.17 -3.48 28.71
CA LEU A 550 10.80 -4.80 28.20
C LEU A 550 11.98 -5.75 28.43
N GLY A 551 11.85 -6.68 29.36
CA GLY A 551 12.85 -7.74 29.57
C GLY A 551 12.60 -8.90 28.61
N LEU A 552 13.55 -9.20 27.72
CA LEU A 552 13.38 -10.28 26.75
C LEU A 552 13.36 -11.67 27.41
N GLY A 553 14.03 -11.84 28.55
CA GLY A 553 13.92 -13.07 29.36
C GLY A 553 12.48 -13.41 29.79
N ARG A 554 11.60 -12.40 29.97
CA ARG A 554 10.17 -12.65 30.26
C ARG A 554 9.45 -13.30 29.09
N ILE A 555 9.88 -13.02 27.85
CA ILE A 555 9.33 -13.64 26.64
C ILE A 555 9.79 -15.10 26.58
N LEU A 556 11.08 -15.36 26.84
CA LEU A 556 11.61 -16.73 26.90
C LEU A 556 10.92 -17.58 27.99
N GLY A 557 10.53 -16.97 29.10
CA GLY A 557 9.79 -17.63 30.18
C GLY A 557 8.35 -18.04 29.82
N LEU A 558 7.81 -17.61 28.68
CA LEU A 558 6.52 -18.06 28.15
C LEU A 558 6.62 -19.29 27.26
N ARG A 559 7.84 -19.78 27.00
CA ARG A 559 8.07 -21.05 26.29
C ARG A 559 7.46 -22.21 27.04
N ARG A 560 7.12 -23.25 26.29
CA ARG A 560 6.59 -24.50 26.85
C ARG A 560 7.67 -25.32 27.55
#